data_AF-A0A935U6E4-F1
#
_entry.id   AF-A0A935U6E4-F1
#
_cell.length_a   1.000
_cell.length_b   1.000
_cell.length_c   1.000
_cell.angle_alpha   90.00
_cell.angle_beta   90.00
_cell.angle_gamma   90.00
#
_symmetry.space_group_name_H-M   'P 1'
#
loop_
_entity.id
_entity.type
_entity.pdbx_description
1 polymer ?
#
loop_
_entity_poly.entity_id
_entity_poly.type
_entity_poly.pdbx_seq_one_letter_code
_entity_poly.pdbx_strand_id
1 'polypeptide(L)'
;METLSNFVNRFCTSVRCYSHPNRSTSQYSLKKFDNLQHLRMGVFGWVRVIKGQECFEVSSYKDLGDRAGISHHADLVKPRYQWEKKGILFYVKSDSKGEDYQRAVDAMRAILAVVQ
;
A
#
# COMPACT_ATOMS: atom_id res chain seq x y z
N MET A 1 18.01 9.09 4.69
CA MET A 1 16.70 8.44 4.86
C MET A 1 15.71 9.05 3.86
N GLU A 2 15.02 8.25 3.04
CA GLU A 2 13.99 8.75 2.12
C GLU A 2 12.80 9.32 2.93
N THR A 3 12.17 10.39 2.47
CA THR A 3 10.95 10.91 3.11
C THR A 3 9.74 10.07 2.68
N LEU A 4 8.69 10.03 3.51
CA LEU A 4 7.44 9.35 3.15
C LEU A 4 6.86 9.85 1.83
N SER A 5 6.92 11.17 1.58
CA SER A 5 6.45 11.77 0.33
C SER A 5 7.24 11.26 -0.89
N ASN A 6 8.58 11.23 -0.79
CA ASN A 6 9.44 10.75 -1.87
C ASN A 6 9.21 9.26 -2.15
N PHE A 7 9.13 8.46 -1.09
CA PHE A 7 8.83 7.03 -1.19
C PHE A 7 7.49 6.80 -1.87
N VAL A 8 6.43 7.48 -1.43
CA VAL A 8 5.08 7.30 -1.99
C VAL A 8 5.03 7.72 -3.45
N ASN A 9 5.67 8.82 -3.84
CA ASN A 9 5.74 9.24 -5.24
C ASN A 9 6.38 8.15 -6.12
N ARG A 10 7.55 7.65 -5.71
CA ARG A 10 8.25 6.57 -6.41
C ARG A 10 7.43 5.27 -6.43
N PHE A 11 6.82 4.90 -5.31
CA PHE A 11 5.98 3.71 -5.16
C PHE A 11 4.76 3.76 -6.08
N CYS A 12 4.07 4.90 -6.13
CA CYS A 12 2.92 5.11 -7.01
C CYS A 12 3.28 5.04 -8.50
N THR A 13 4.42 5.57 -8.91
CA THR A 13 4.93 5.42 -10.28
C THR A 13 5.11 3.94 -10.64
N SER A 14 5.71 3.16 -9.74
CA SER A 14 5.92 1.72 -9.95
C SER A 14 4.59 0.95 -9.98
N VAL A 15 3.67 1.22 -9.07
CA VAL A 15 2.37 0.52 -8.99
C VAL A 15 1.38 1.00 -10.07
N ARG A 16 1.62 2.16 -10.69
CA ARG A 16 0.70 2.86 -11.59
C ARG A 16 -0.61 3.27 -10.90
N CYS A 17 -0.48 3.92 -9.75
CA CYS A 17 -1.61 4.40 -8.95
C CYS A 17 -1.44 5.87 -8.53
N TYR A 18 -2.50 6.46 -7.99
CA TYR A 18 -2.45 7.77 -7.35
C TYR A 18 -2.31 7.64 -5.83
N SER A 19 -1.76 8.65 -5.19
CA SER A 19 -1.78 8.77 -3.74
C SER A 19 -2.57 10.00 -3.29
N HIS A 20 -3.14 9.93 -2.10
CA HIS A 20 -3.75 11.07 -1.43
C HIS A 20 -3.26 11.14 0.01
N PRO A 21 -2.62 12.25 0.45
CA PRO A 21 -2.14 12.38 1.82
C PRO A 21 -3.31 12.54 2.79
N ASN A 22 -3.33 11.73 3.84
CA ASN A 22 -4.17 11.95 5.01
C ASN A 22 -3.35 12.72 6.07
N ARG A 23 -3.60 14.03 6.16
CA ARG A 23 -2.85 14.94 7.03
C ARG A 23 -3.00 14.59 8.52
N SER A 24 -4.10 13.98 8.93
CA SER A 24 -4.37 13.66 10.33
C SER A 24 -3.63 12.40 10.82
N THR A 25 -3.22 11.51 9.92
CA THR A 25 -2.69 10.18 10.29
C THR A 25 -1.28 9.89 9.79
N SER A 26 -0.59 10.88 9.20
CA SER A 26 0.75 10.71 8.60
C SER A 26 0.83 9.50 7.65
N GLN A 27 -0.21 9.34 6.83
CA GLN A 27 -0.44 8.19 5.97
C GLN A 27 -0.89 8.68 4.59
N TYR A 28 -0.54 7.95 3.54
CA TYR A 28 -1.05 8.16 2.19
C TYR A 28 -2.01 7.03 1.83
N SER A 29 -3.16 7.37 1.28
CA SER A 29 -4.08 6.42 0.67
C SER A 29 -3.69 6.19 -0.79
N LEU A 30 -3.63 4.94 -1.23
CA LEU A 30 -3.37 4.53 -2.61
C LEU A 30 -4.70 4.32 -3.34
N LYS A 31 -4.82 4.89 -4.53
CA LYS A 31 -6.05 4.96 -5.33
C LYS A 31 -5.81 4.48 -6.75
N LYS A 32 -6.76 3.70 -7.28
CA LYS A 32 -6.73 3.25 -8.67
C LYS A 32 -6.75 4.45 -9.63
N PHE A 33 -6.10 4.29 -10.78
CA PHE A 33 -6.21 5.21 -11.90
C PHE A 33 -7.57 4.94 -12.57
N ASP A 34 -8.57 5.79 -12.34
CA ASP A 34 -9.86 5.68 -13.01
C ASP A 34 -10.14 6.96 -13.79
N ASN A 35 -10.01 6.87 -15.12
CA ASN A 35 -10.29 7.98 -16.05
C ASN A 35 -11.78 8.08 -16.42
N LEU A 36 -12.62 7.14 -15.94
CA LEU A 36 -14.03 7.03 -16.33
C LEU A 36 -14.99 7.35 -15.19
N GLN A 37 -14.55 7.28 -13.93
CA GLN A 37 -15.36 7.65 -12.76
C GLN A 37 -14.73 8.78 -11.95
N HIS A 38 -14.98 10.01 -12.37
CA HIS A 38 -14.49 11.24 -11.73
C HIS A 38 -14.81 11.42 -10.23
N LEU A 39 -15.61 10.54 -9.60
CA LEU A 39 -16.16 10.77 -8.25
C LEU A 39 -16.04 9.61 -7.26
N ARG A 40 -15.45 8.46 -7.64
CA ARG A 40 -15.28 7.30 -6.71
C ARG A 40 -13.94 6.60 -6.89
N MET A 41 -12.84 7.33 -6.67
CA MET A 41 -11.52 6.69 -6.61
C MET A 41 -11.44 5.74 -5.42
N GLY A 42 -11.64 4.44 -5.66
CA GLY A 42 -11.53 3.39 -4.65
C GLY A 42 -10.12 3.34 -4.05
N VAL A 43 -10.04 3.50 -2.72
CA VAL A 43 -8.80 3.29 -1.98
C VAL A 43 -8.55 1.79 -1.89
N PHE A 44 -7.39 1.33 -2.34
CA PHE A 44 -7.03 -0.10 -2.32
C PHE A 44 -5.85 -0.41 -1.40
N GLY A 45 -5.21 0.61 -0.84
CA GLY A 45 -4.10 0.41 0.08
C GLY A 45 -3.64 1.71 0.70
N TRP A 46 -2.63 1.61 1.56
CA TRP A 46 -2.05 2.74 2.25
C TRP A 46 -0.56 2.58 2.47
N VAL A 47 0.11 3.71 2.63
CA VAL A 47 1.52 3.78 3.00
C VAL A 47 1.69 4.72 4.19
N ARG A 48 2.44 4.29 5.21
CA ARG A 48 2.83 5.14 6.33
C ARG A 48 4.27 4.87 6.73
N VAL A 49 4.88 5.83 7.42
CA VAL A 49 6.16 5.62 8.09
C VAL A 49 5.93 4.97 9.45
N ILE A 50 6.72 3.96 9.80
CA ILE A 50 6.73 3.40 11.15
C ILE A 50 7.76 4.16 11.98
N LYS A 51 7.26 4.98 12.90
CA LYS A 51 8.13 5.79 13.78
C LYS A 51 9.04 4.87 14.59
N GLY A 52 10.35 5.15 14.55
CA GLY A 52 11.37 4.40 15.29
C GLY A 52 11.90 3.13 14.62
N GLN A 53 11.42 2.74 13.42
CA GLN A 53 11.86 1.52 12.74
C GLN A 53 12.49 1.74 11.35
N GLU A 54 12.73 3.00 10.96
CA GLU A 54 13.34 3.37 9.67
C GLU A 54 12.74 2.63 8.45
N CYS A 55 11.43 2.35 8.50
CA CYS A 55 10.73 1.59 7.48
C CYS A 55 9.36 2.20 7.14
N PHE A 56 8.90 1.89 5.94
CA PHE A 56 7.58 2.18 5.44
C PHE A 56 6.72 0.92 5.56
N GLU A 57 5.49 1.07 6.04
CA GLU A 57 4.48 0.04 5.98
C GLU A 57 3.57 0.32 4.79
N VAL A 58 3.53 -0.62 3.86
CA VAL A 58 2.55 -0.68 2.78
C VAL A 58 1.49 -1.69 3.18
N SER A 59 0.22 -1.30 3.16
CA SER A 59 -0.87 -2.17 3.60
C SER A 59 -2.05 -2.14 2.63
N SER A 60 -2.83 -3.22 2.65
CA SER A 60 -4.08 -3.35 1.93
C SER A 60 -5.08 -4.21 2.72
N TYR A 61 -6.32 -4.27 2.23
CA TYR A 61 -7.32 -5.18 2.77
C TYR A 61 -6.98 -6.64 2.42
N LYS A 62 -7.17 -7.55 3.38
CA LYS A 62 -6.89 -8.97 3.18
C LYS A 62 -7.79 -9.61 2.14
N ASP A 63 -9.05 -9.21 2.03
CA ASP A 63 -9.95 -9.73 0.99
C ASP A 63 -9.43 -9.42 -0.42
N LEU A 64 -8.87 -8.22 -0.63
CA LEU A 64 -8.18 -7.91 -1.88
C LEU A 64 -6.90 -8.75 -2.06
N GLY A 65 -6.13 -8.93 -0.99
CA GLY A 65 -4.95 -9.78 -1.00
C GLY A 65 -5.25 -11.25 -1.31
N ASP A 66 -6.37 -11.78 -0.80
CA ASP A 66 -6.83 -13.14 -1.01
C ASP A 66 -7.31 -13.31 -2.45
N ARG A 67 -8.09 -12.35 -2.97
CA ARG A 67 -8.54 -12.34 -4.37
C ARG A 67 -7.38 -12.24 -5.36
N ALA A 68 -6.33 -11.51 -4.99
CA ALA A 68 -5.10 -11.42 -5.76
C ALA A 68 -4.14 -12.62 -5.54
N GLY A 69 -4.45 -13.52 -4.60
CA GLY A 69 -3.61 -14.67 -4.27
C GLY A 69 -2.31 -14.33 -3.54
N ILE A 70 -2.13 -13.12 -3.01
CA ILE A 70 -0.86 -12.62 -2.46
C ILE A 70 -0.80 -12.52 -0.94
N SER A 71 -1.89 -12.82 -0.23
CA SER A 71 -1.94 -12.67 1.24
C SER A 71 -0.85 -13.46 1.97
N HIS A 72 -0.41 -14.60 1.41
CA HIS A 72 0.61 -15.47 1.97
C HIS A 72 2.05 -14.93 1.79
N HIS A 73 2.24 -13.91 0.94
CA HIS A 73 3.52 -13.22 0.75
C HIS A 73 3.71 -12.00 1.66
N ALA A 74 2.69 -11.64 2.43
CA ALA A 74 2.73 -10.50 3.35
C ALA A 74 3.64 -10.79 4.55
N ASP A 75 4.37 -9.79 5.02
CA ASP A 75 5.19 -9.89 6.23
C ASP A 75 4.31 -10.13 7.46
N LEU A 76 3.10 -9.56 7.44
CA LEU A 76 2.12 -9.75 8.49
C LEU A 76 0.70 -9.74 7.95
N VAL A 77 -0.07 -10.73 8.35
CA VAL A 77 -1.52 -10.79 8.13
C VAL A 77 -2.20 -10.50 9.46
N LYS A 78 -2.74 -9.29 9.62
CA LYS A 78 -3.43 -8.90 10.86
C LYS A 78 -4.88 -9.41 10.85
N PRO A 79 -5.30 -10.15 11.90
CA PRO A 79 -6.63 -10.72 11.96
C PRO A 79 -7.74 -9.66 12.14
N ARG A 80 -7.43 -8.46 12.66
CA ARG A 80 -8.33 -7.30 12.73
C ARG A 80 -7.52 -5.99 12.86
N TYR A 81 -7.87 -4.96 12.09
CA TYR A 81 -7.64 -3.57 12.48
C TYR A 81 -8.81 -3.08 13.33
N GLN A 82 -8.60 -2.03 14.14
CA GLN A 82 -9.61 -1.37 14.99
C GLN A 82 -10.82 -0.79 14.20
N TRP A 83 -10.81 -0.95 12.87
CA TRP A 83 -11.82 -0.53 11.89
C TRP A 83 -12.02 -1.67 10.87
N GLU A 84 -12.64 -2.75 11.34
CA GLU A 84 -13.40 -3.80 10.63
C GLU A 84 -12.83 -4.63 9.47
N LYS A 85 -11.60 -4.45 8.96
CA LYS A 85 -11.07 -5.36 7.92
C LYS A 85 -9.72 -5.97 8.29
N LYS A 86 -9.58 -7.29 8.04
CA LYS A 86 -8.29 -8.00 8.05
C LYS A 86 -7.34 -7.27 7.11
N GLY A 87 -6.09 -7.06 7.51
CA GLY A 87 -5.10 -6.31 6.72
C GLY A 87 -3.88 -7.16 6.41
N ILE A 88 -3.33 -6.99 5.21
CA ILE A 88 -2.01 -7.50 4.86
C ILE A 88 -1.01 -6.35 4.84
N LEU A 89 0.19 -6.58 5.35
CA LEU A 89 1.23 -5.58 5.52
C LEU A 89 2.53 -6.07 4.87
N PHE A 90 3.22 -5.13 4.23
CA PHE A 90 4.56 -5.27 3.69
C PHE A 90 5.43 -4.16 4.27
N TYR A 91 6.60 -4.50 4.79
CA TYR A 91 7.55 -3.57 5.34
C TYR A 91 8.69 -3.32 4.36
N VAL A 92 8.96 -2.05 4.07
CA VAL A 92 10.02 -1.64 3.16
C VAL A 92 10.98 -0.73 3.92
N LYS A 93 12.25 -1.13 4.04
CA LYS A 93 13.27 -0.26 4.65
C LYS A 93 13.38 1.06 3.89
N SER A 94 13.58 2.15 4.62
CA SER A 94 13.48 3.53 4.11
C SER A 94 14.58 3.97 3.14
N ASP A 95 15.57 3.11 2.90
CA ASP A 95 16.63 3.22 1.90
C ASP A 95 16.55 2.13 0.81
N SER A 96 15.64 1.17 0.96
CA SER A 96 15.58 -0.01 0.10
C SER A 96 14.91 0.29 -1.25
N LYS A 97 15.70 0.09 -2.30
CA LYS A 97 15.21 -0.19 -3.66
C LYS A 97 15.32 -1.68 -3.99
N GLY A 98 15.53 -2.52 -2.98
CA GLY A 98 15.79 -3.95 -3.12
C GLY A 98 14.53 -4.80 -3.13
N GLU A 99 14.68 -6.06 -2.71
CA GLU A 99 13.66 -7.10 -2.79
C GLU A 99 12.36 -6.74 -2.06
N ASP A 100 12.45 -6.13 -0.86
CA ASP A 100 11.28 -5.69 -0.09
C ASP A 100 10.41 -4.69 -0.85
N TYR A 101 11.05 -3.73 -1.53
CA TYR A 101 10.36 -2.75 -2.35
C TYR A 101 9.67 -3.41 -3.53
N GLN A 102 10.37 -4.30 -4.25
CA GLN A 102 9.82 -4.99 -5.40
C GLN A 102 8.64 -5.89 -5.03
N ARG A 103 8.76 -6.63 -3.92
CA ARG A 103 7.69 -7.45 -3.36
C ARG A 103 6.44 -6.63 -3.00
N ALA A 104 6.62 -5.48 -2.35
CA ALA A 104 5.51 -4.59 -2.05
C ALA A 104 4.86 -4.00 -3.31
N VAL A 105 5.66 -3.65 -4.33
CA VAL A 105 5.14 -3.18 -5.63
C VAL A 105 4.33 -4.26 -6.34
N ASP A 106 4.85 -5.48 -6.43
CA ASP A 106 4.19 -6.59 -7.12
C ASP A 106 2.90 -7.00 -6.42
N ALA A 107 2.91 -7.03 -5.08
CA ALA A 107 1.70 -7.26 -4.29
C ALA A 107 0.62 -6.19 -4.57
N MET A 108 0.99 -4.90 -4.59
CA MET A 108 0.03 -3.82 -4.84
C MET A 108 -0.47 -3.80 -6.29
N ARG A 109 0.36 -4.21 -7.26
CA ARG A 109 -0.08 -4.40 -8.66
C ARG A 109 -1.08 -5.55 -8.79
N ALA A 110 -0.83 -6.68 -8.14
CA ALA A 110 -1.75 -7.83 -8.13
C ALA A 110 -3.09 -7.44 -7.50
N ILE A 111 -3.05 -6.71 -6.38
CA ILE A 111 -4.25 -6.14 -5.75
C ILE A 111 -4.98 -5.20 -6.71
N LEU A 112 -4.27 -4.27 -7.35
CA LEU A 112 -4.87 -3.31 -8.27
C LEU A 112 -5.59 -4.00 -9.44
N ALA A 113 -5.08 -5.14 -9.91
CA ALA A 113 -5.70 -5.92 -10.98
C ALA A 113 -7.04 -6.57 -10.59
N VAL A 114 -7.31 -6.74 -9.29
CA VAL A 114 -8.58 -7.30 -8.78
C VAL A 114 -9.51 -6.23 -8.20
N VAL A 115 -9.10 -4.97 -8.15
CA VAL A 115 -9.96 -3.85 -7.75
C VAL A 115 -10.84 -3.47 -8.94
N GLN A 116 -12.13 -3.79 -8.85
CA GLN A 116 -13.15 -3.42 -9.83
C GLN A 116 -13.43 -1.92 -9.74
#